data_AF-A0A1Q3N7E3-F1
#
_entry.id   AF-A0A1Q3N7E3-F1
#
_cell.length_a   1.000
_cell.length_b   1.000
_cell.length_c   1.000
_cell.angle_alpha   90.00
_cell.angle_beta   90.00
_cell.angle_gamma   90.00
#
_symmetry.space_group_name_H-M   'P 1'
#
loop_
_entity.id
_entity.type
_entity.pdbx_description
1 polymer ?
#
loop_
_entity_poly.entity_id
_entity_poly.type
_entity_poly.pdbx_seq_one_letter_code
_entity_poly.pdbx_strand_id
1 'polypeptide(L)'
;MKISLLIKGLLISIVLGFTIASTHSSENDSLNAKAIVLQSYRMDINRDGVVDLIEILGKKDQLMSIRILSGIDKSLIYENKQIFDNSYNGCIYSSFDNIAVSKTNFTLEYRTCADRSEVGHRYSTFKTEKNKEPVLIQDDYLLYPKAEIPDDFVPKQVNCLTKQKIKFCEYYGRWG
;
A
#
# COMPACT_ATOMS: atom_id res chain seq x y z
N MET A 1 87.93 -24.34 8.86
CA MET A 1 87.11 -24.53 7.65
C MET A 1 85.66 -24.16 8.00
N LYS A 2 85.07 -23.18 7.28
CA LYS A 2 83.63 -22.82 7.10
C LYS A 2 82.72 -22.82 8.36
N ILE A 3 82.32 -21.67 8.91
CA ILE A 3 81.26 -20.69 8.52
C ILE A 3 79.82 -21.15 8.84
N SER A 4 79.08 -20.20 9.45
CA SER A 4 77.62 -19.98 9.51
C SER A 4 77.00 -20.30 10.88
N LEU A 5 76.15 -19.48 11.51
CA LEU A 5 75.16 -18.53 10.98
C LEU A 5 75.05 -17.29 11.89
N LEU A 6 74.94 -16.11 11.27
CA LEU A 6 74.52 -14.86 11.91
C LEU A 6 73.02 -14.92 12.27
N ILE A 7 72.68 -14.53 13.50
CA ILE A 7 71.33 -14.04 13.83
C ILE A 7 71.49 -12.58 14.28
N LYS A 8 71.24 -11.64 13.37
CA LYS A 8 70.94 -10.25 13.71
C LYS A 8 69.43 -10.12 13.76
N GLY A 9 68.89 -10.07 14.99
CA GLY A 9 67.50 -9.71 15.24
C GLY A 9 67.26 -8.27 14.80
N LEU A 10 66.40 -8.10 13.80
CA LEU A 10 65.93 -6.83 13.30
C LEU A 10 64.79 -6.34 14.21
N LEU A 11 64.98 -5.19 14.84
CA LEU A 11 63.93 -4.45 15.55
C LEU A 11 62.82 -4.07 14.56
N ILE A 12 61.60 -4.57 14.81
CA ILE A 12 60.40 -4.09 14.11
C ILE A 12 59.78 -3.01 15.00
N SER A 13 59.94 -1.76 14.60
CA SER A 13 59.21 -0.63 15.16
C SER A 13 57.74 -0.70 14.73
N ILE A 14 56.83 -0.77 15.70
CA ILE A 14 55.39 -0.64 15.45
C ILE A 14 55.10 0.85 15.29
N VAL A 15 54.86 1.29 14.04
CA VAL A 15 54.33 2.62 13.76
C VAL A 15 52.81 2.55 13.89
N LEU A 16 52.24 3.21 14.90
CA LEU A 16 50.81 3.47 14.98
C LEU A 16 50.45 4.51 13.91
N GLY A 17 50.07 4.04 12.73
CA GLY A 17 49.45 4.87 11.69
C GLY A 17 47.94 4.92 11.91
N PHE A 18 47.42 6.07 12.36
CA PHE A 18 45.99 6.37 12.29
C PHE A 18 45.57 6.41 10.82
N THR A 19 44.83 5.39 10.38
CA THR A 19 44.05 5.45 9.14
C THR A 19 42.59 5.68 9.54
N ILE A 20 42.15 6.93 9.46
CA ILE A 20 40.73 7.24 9.43
C ILE A 20 40.24 6.80 8.05
N ALA A 21 39.76 5.56 7.97
CA ALA A 21 38.94 5.14 6.86
C ALA A 21 37.64 5.97 6.94
N SER A 22 37.57 7.02 6.12
CA SER A 22 36.32 7.64 5.72
C SER A 22 35.52 6.57 4.99
N THR A 23 34.73 5.79 5.75
CA THR A 23 33.63 5.05 5.19
C THR A 23 32.67 6.07 4.61
N HIS A 24 32.68 6.19 3.29
CA HIS A 24 31.62 6.86 2.55
C HIS A 24 30.30 6.25 3.02
N SER A 25 29.57 7.06 3.78
CA SER A 25 28.14 6.95 4.07
C SER A 25 27.40 6.63 2.77
N SER A 26 27.08 5.35 2.56
CA SER A 26 26.11 4.88 1.59
C SER A 26 25.02 4.01 2.24
N GLU A 27 24.93 4.07 3.56
CA GLU A 27 23.82 3.52 4.33
C GLU A 27 22.97 4.68 4.86
N ASN A 28 21.99 5.13 4.06
CA ASN A 28 20.67 5.61 4.54
C ASN A 28 19.79 6.28 3.47
N ASP A 29 20.19 6.38 2.20
CA ASP A 29 19.29 6.92 1.16
C ASP A 29 18.17 5.96 0.72
N SER A 30 18.18 4.71 1.20
CA SER A 30 17.10 3.74 0.94
C SER A 30 15.90 3.85 1.90
N LEU A 31 15.95 4.71 2.92
CA LEU A 31 14.99 4.70 4.03
C LEU A 31 13.81 5.68 3.89
N ASN A 32 13.68 6.38 2.75
CA ASN A 32 12.47 7.16 2.48
C ASN A 32 12.19 7.29 0.98
N ALA A 33 12.04 6.14 0.30
CA ALA A 33 11.45 6.14 -1.04
C ALA A 33 10.13 6.93 -0.99
N LYS A 34 10.02 8.02 -1.76
CA LYS A 34 8.81 8.82 -1.87
C LYS A 34 7.71 7.93 -2.47
N ALA A 35 6.49 8.04 -1.96
CA ALA A 35 5.37 7.30 -2.54
C ALA A 35 5.21 7.69 -4.01
N ILE A 36 5.05 6.69 -4.87
CA ILE A 36 4.81 6.84 -6.30
C ILE A 36 3.34 6.54 -6.61
N VAL A 37 2.84 7.09 -7.72
CA VAL A 37 1.52 6.73 -8.25
C VAL A 37 1.65 5.39 -8.94
N LEU A 38 0.91 4.39 -8.45
CA LEU A 38 0.88 3.04 -9.01
C LEU A 38 -0.21 2.90 -10.07
N GLN A 39 -1.38 3.49 -9.80
CA GLN A 39 -2.53 3.46 -10.69
C GLN A 39 -3.30 4.78 -10.60
N SER A 40 -3.97 5.16 -11.68
CA SER A 40 -4.76 6.40 -11.76
C SER A 40 -6.06 6.17 -12.53
N TYR A 41 -7.14 6.73 -12.01
CA TYR A 41 -8.50 6.62 -12.55
C TYR A 41 -9.11 8.02 -12.68
N ARG A 42 -10.09 8.17 -13.58
CA ARG A 42 -10.74 9.47 -13.86
C ARG A 42 -12.22 9.40 -13.56
N MET A 43 -12.71 10.34 -12.75
CA MET A 43 -14.13 10.43 -12.39
C MET A 43 -14.47 11.83 -11.89
N ASP A 44 -15.67 12.34 -12.16
CA ASP A 44 -16.22 13.52 -11.47
C ASP A 44 -16.70 13.09 -10.07
N ILE A 45 -15.82 13.20 -9.08
CA ILE A 45 -16.00 12.60 -7.75
C ILE A 45 -17.00 13.39 -6.91
N ASN A 46 -17.02 14.71 -7.07
CA ASN A 46 -17.89 15.59 -6.30
C ASN A 46 -19.06 16.11 -7.15
N ARG A 47 -19.29 15.60 -8.36
CA ARG A 47 -20.38 15.95 -9.28
C ARG A 47 -20.49 17.46 -9.54
N ASP A 48 -19.36 18.14 -9.66
CA ASP A 48 -19.27 19.57 -9.96
C ASP A 48 -19.12 19.85 -11.47
N GLY A 49 -18.97 18.80 -12.29
CA GLY A 49 -18.78 18.89 -13.74
C GLY A 49 -17.32 18.83 -14.18
N VAL A 50 -16.37 18.68 -13.24
CA VAL A 50 -14.94 18.54 -13.49
C VAL A 50 -14.54 17.06 -13.34
N VAL A 51 -13.68 16.58 -14.23
CA VAL A 51 -13.13 15.21 -14.13
C VAL A 51 -11.90 15.21 -13.22
N ASP A 52 -12.03 14.60 -12.05
CA ASP A 52 -10.97 14.42 -11.05
C ASP A 52 -10.08 13.19 -11.33
N LEU A 53 -8.99 13.08 -10.56
CA LEU A 53 -8.11 11.92 -10.55
C LEU A 53 -8.22 11.16 -9.23
N ILE A 54 -8.40 9.85 -9.30
CA ILE A 54 -8.23 8.94 -8.16
C ILE A 54 -6.90 8.22 -8.35
N GLU A 55 -5.97 8.36 -7.42
CA GLU A 55 -4.63 7.78 -7.51
C GLU A 55 -4.38 6.81 -6.36
N ILE A 56 -3.89 5.62 -6.71
CA ILE A 56 -3.35 4.65 -5.76
C ILE A 56 -1.86 4.94 -5.57
N LEU A 57 -1.44 5.22 -4.35
CA LEU A 57 -0.06 5.48 -3.99
C LEU A 57 0.59 4.27 -3.32
N GLY A 58 1.87 4.04 -3.60
CA GLY A 58 2.65 3.00 -2.92
C GLY A 58 4.15 3.25 -2.90
N LYS A 59 4.87 2.36 -2.21
CA LYS A 59 6.34 2.36 -2.07
C LYS A 59 6.87 0.94 -2.16
N LYS A 60 7.76 0.67 -3.12
CA LYS A 60 8.42 -0.64 -3.31
C LYS A 60 7.40 -1.78 -3.35
N ASP A 61 7.08 -2.38 -2.21
CA ASP A 61 6.20 -3.53 -2.04
C ASP A 61 4.94 -3.23 -1.20
N GLN A 62 4.65 -1.96 -0.91
CA GLN A 62 3.56 -1.54 -0.01
C GLN A 62 2.61 -0.54 -0.68
N LEU A 63 1.30 -0.76 -0.49
CA LEU A 63 0.29 0.25 -0.78
C LEU A 63 0.17 1.21 0.41
N MET A 64 0.03 2.50 0.12
CA MET A 64 0.11 3.56 1.13
C MET A 64 -1.19 4.33 1.28
N SER A 65 -1.78 4.77 0.17
CA SER A 65 -3.01 5.56 0.21
C SER A 65 -3.76 5.54 -1.11
N ILE A 66 -5.03 5.92 -1.04
CA ILE A 66 -5.82 6.33 -2.19
C ILE A 66 -6.10 7.81 -2.01
N ARG A 67 -5.77 8.63 -3.00
CA ARG A 67 -6.07 10.07 -2.97
C ARG A 67 -6.91 10.48 -4.16
N ILE A 68 -7.69 11.52 -3.96
CA ILE A 68 -8.53 12.14 -4.97
C ILE A 68 -8.03 13.56 -5.17
N LEU A 69 -7.65 13.89 -6.41
CA LEU A 69 -7.11 15.18 -6.80
C LEU A 69 -8.04 15.89 -7.77
N SER A 70 -8.16 17.20 -7.60
CA SER A 70 -8.93 18.08 -8.48
C SER A 70 -8.47 17.96 -9.92
N GLY A 71 -9.44 17.85 -10.82
CA GLY A 71 -9.20 17.90 -12.26
C GLY A 71 -8.58 19.20 -12.75
N ILE A 72 -8.82 20.31 -12.03
CA ILE A 72 -8.42 21.67 -12.44
C ILE A 72 -6.93 21.91 -12.16
N ASP A 73 -6.53 21.78 -10.90
CA ASP A 73 -5.24 22.25 -10.38
C ASP A 73 -4.43 21.14 -9.70
N LYS A 74 -4.94 19.90 -9.71
CA LYS A 74 -4.34 18.74 -9.02
C LYS A 74 -4.21 18.92 -7.51
N SER A 75 -4.95 19.85 -6.92
CA SER A 75 -5.04 19.98 -5.46
C SER A 75 -5.68 18.74 -4.83
N LEU A 76 -5.28 18.41 -3.61
CA LEU A 76 -5.84 17.29 -2.87
C LEU A 76 -7.28 17.61 -2.44
N ILE A 77 -8.23 16.77 -2.86
CA ILE A 77 -9.63 16.82 -2.41
C ILE A 77 -9.82 15.89 -1.20
N TYR A 78 -9.48 14.62 -1.34
CA TYR A 78 -9.66 13.59 -0.32
C TYR A 78 -8.47 12.62 -0.28
N GLU A 79 -8.16 12.04 0.88
CA GLU A 79 -7.15 10.99 1.02
C GLU A 79 -7.59 9.95 2.04
N ASN A 80 -7.45 8.68 1.68
CA ASN A 80 -7.60 7.55 2.59
C ASN A 80 -6.27 6.81 2.72
N LYS A 81 -5.72 6.78 3.93
CA LYS A 81 -4.51 6.01 4.32
C LYS A 81 -4.83 4.74 5.11
N GLN A 82 -6.10 4.54 5.42
CA GLN A 82 -6.59 3.55 6.36
C GLN A 82 -6.80 2.17 5.71
N ILE A 83 -7.26 2.13 4.46
CA ILE A 83 -7.53 0.87 3.73
C ILE A 83 -6.25 0.02 3.59
N PHE A 84 -5.10 0.66 3.40
CA PHE A 84 -3.82 0.02 3.16
C PHE A 84 -2.87 0.14 4.35
N ASP A 85 -3.39 0.00 5.56
CA ASP A 85 -2.60 0.03 6.77
C ASP A 85 -1.56 -1.11 6.85
N ASN A 86 -0.75 -1.12 7.91
CA ASN A 86 0.29 -2.14 8.10
C ASN A 86 -0.27 -3.56 8.11
N SER A 87 -1.50 -3.73 8.62
CA SER A 87 -2.15 -5.04 8.62
C SER A 87 -2.44 -5.50 7.19
N TYR A 88 -2.79 -4.58 6.27
CA TYR A 88 -3.05 -4.92 4.87
C TYR A 88 -1.78 -5.40 4.20
N ASN A 89 -0.72 -4.61 4.32
CA ASN A 89 0.58 -4.91 3.72
C ASN A 89 1.30 -6.09 4.39
N GLY A 90 0.91 -6.49 5.60
CA GLY A 90 1.45 -7.67 6.30
C GLY A 90 0.83 -9.01 5.87
N CYS A 91 -0.28 -8.99 5.13
CA CYS A 91 -0.94 -10.19 4.65
C CYS A 91 -0.51 -10.51 3.21
N ILE A 92 0.07 -11.70 3.00
CA ILE A 92 0.58 -12.15 1.69
C ILE A 92 -0.52 -12.38 0.65
N TYR A 93 -1.78 -12.49 1.08
CA TYR A 93 -2.95 -12.63 0.21
C TYR A 93 -3.66 -11.30 -0.07
N SER A 94 -3.22 -10.21 0.56
CA SER A 94 -3.76 -8.88 0.29
C SER A 94 -3.21 -8.36 -1.02
N SER A 95 -4.07 -7.83 -1.86
CA SER A 95 -3.66 -7.19 -3.10
C SER A 95 -4.75 -6.27 -3.59
N PHE A 96 -4.34 -5.14 -4.15
CA PHE A 96 -5.28 -4.22 -4.78
C PHE A 96 -5.47 -4.66 -6.22
N ASP A 97 -6.73 -4.81 -6.63
CA ASP A 97 -7.06 -5.32 -7.94
C ASP A 97 -7.41 -4.15 -8.88
N ASN A 98 -8.44 -3.36 -8.57
CA ASN A 98 -8.94 -2.31 -9.47
C ASN A 98 -9.83 -1.25 -8.77
N ILE A 99 -10.16 -0.16 -9.48
CA ILE A 99 -11.34 0.68 -9.20
C ILE A 99 -12.32 0.59 -10.39
N ALA A 100 -13.55 0.16 -10.13
CA ALA A 100 -14.64 0.29 -11.07
C ALA A 100 -15.35 1.65 -10.88
N VAL A 101 -15.50 2.44 -11.95
CA VAL A 101 -16.14 3.76 -11.90
C VAL A 101 -17.47 3.74 -12.66
N SER A 102 -18.44 4.49 -12.13
CA SER A 102 -19.76 4.70 -12.74
C SER A 102 -20.14 6.18 -12.67
N LYS A 103 -21.32 6.55 -13.18
CA LYS A 103 -21.78 7.96 -13.18
C LYS A 103 -21.93 8.56 -11.79
N THR A 104 -22.26 7.76 -10.78
CA THR A 104 -22.58 8.25 -9.43
C THR A 104 -21.86 7.52 -8.32
N ASN A 105 -21.04 6.52 -8.64
CA ASN A 105 -20.34 5.71 -7.65
C ASN A 105 -18.98 5.26 -8.19
N PHE A 106 -18.06 4.90 -7.28
CA PHE A 106 -16.91 4.06 -7.60
C PHE A 106 -16.82 2.91 -6.61
N THR A 107 -16.26 1.79 -7.04
CA THR A 107 -16.09 0.58 -6.25
C THR A 107 -14.63 0.24 -6.19
N LEU A 108 -14.12 0.03 -4.98
CA LEU A 108 -12.79 -0.49 -4.74
C LEU A 108 -12.84 -2.01 -4.76
N GLU A 109 -11.97 -2.62 -5.56
CA GLU A 109 -11.81 -4.07 -5.68
C GLU A 109 -10.44 -4.46 -5.15
N TYR A 110 -10.42 -5.24 -4.07
CA TYR A 110 -9.18 -5.68 -3.44
C TYR A 110 -9.38 -6.96 -2.65
N ARG A 111 -8.31 -7.72 -2.52
CA ARG A 111 -8.21 -8.88 -1.65
C ARG A 111 -7.63 -8.47 -0.32
N THR A 112 -8.13 -9.08 0.74
CA THR A 112 -7.56 -8.93 2.09
C THR A 112 -7.69 -10.26 2.84
N CYS A 113 -6.77 -10.52 3.77
CA CYS A 113 -6.96 -11.60 4.73
C CYS A 113 -8.12 -11.24 5.67
N ALA A 114 -9.19 -12.03 5.67
CA ALA A 114 -10.18 -11.95 6.74
C ALA A 114 -9.54 -12.40 8.06
N ASP A 115 -10.05 -11.91 9.20
CA ASP A 115 -9.56 -12.26 10.55
C ASP A 115 -9.61 -13.77 10.90
N ARG A 116 -10.15 -14.61 10.01
CA ARG A 116 -10.30 -16.07 10.18
C ARG A 116 -9.53 -16.90 9.16
N SER A 117 -8.51 -16.31 8.54
CA SER A 117 -7.66 -16.97 7.54
C SER A 117 -8.32 -17.28 6.19
N GLU A 118 -9.53 -16.80 5.91
CA GLU A 118 -10.14 -16.93 4.58
C GLU A 118 -9.67 -15.76 3.70
N VAL A 119 -9.32 -16.06 2.44
CA VAL A 119 -9.05 -15.02 1.45
C VAL A 119 -10.39 -14.58 0.89
N GLY A 120 -10.73 -13.31 1.07
CA GLY A 120 -11.95 -12.76 0.52
C GLY A 120 -11.69 -11.63 -0.46
N HIS A 121 -12.47 -11.63 -1.52
CA HIS A 121 -12.53 -10.55 -2.51
C HIS A 121 -13.53 -9.50 -2.02
N ARG A 122 -13.07 -8.27 -1.82
CA ARG A 122 -13.85 -7.18 -1.26
C ARG A 122 -14.25 -6.18 -2.33
N TYR A 123 -15.50 -5.73 -2.22
CA TYR A 123 -16.12 -4.76 -3.11
C TYR A 123 -16.74 -3.65 -2.27
N SER A 124 -16.03 -2.52 -2.16
CA SER A 124 -16.45 -1.38 -1.34
C SER A 124 -16.88 -0.23 -2.24
N THR A 125 -18.19 0.04 -2.31
CA THR A 125 -18.76 1.04 -3.21
C THR A 125 -19.07 2.34 -2.47
N PHE A 126 -18.56 3.44 -3.02
CA PHE A 126 -18.78 4.78 -2.53
C PHE A 126 -19.67 5.55 -3.49
N LYS A 127 -20.72 6.17 -2.94
CA LYS A 127 -21.61 7.07 -3.67
C LYS A 127 -21.02 8.47 -3.71
N THR A 128 -21.08 9.08 -4.89
CA THR A 128 -20.69 10.47 -5.15
C THR A 128 -21.91 11.38 -5.24
N GLU A 129 -21.79 12.56 -4.64
CA GLU A 129 -22.83 13.58 -4.61
C GLU A 129 -22.23 14.97 -4.82
N LYS A 130 -23.07 15.89 -5.30
CA LYS A 130 -22.66 17.26 -5.61
C LYS A 130 -22.03 17.94 -4.40
N ASN A 131 -20.77 18.36 -4.52
CA ASN A 131 -19.98 19.08 -3.52
C ASN A 131 -19.89 18.36 -2.17
N LYS A 132 -19.86 17.02 -2.17
CA LYS A 132 -19.77 16.21 -0.95
C LYS A 132 -18.70 15.13 -1.08
N GLU A 133 -18.12 14.78 0.06
CA GLU A 133 -17.23 13.62 0.16
C GLU A 133 -17.99 12.32 -0.15
N PRO A 134 -17.35 11.37 -0.87
CA PRO A 134 -17.95 10.08 -1.14
C PRO A 134 -18.28 9.30 0.14
N VAL A 135 -19.39 8.57 0.12
CA VAL A 135 -19.91 7.84 1.28
C VAL A 135 -20.08 6.37 0.92
N LEU A 136 -19.64 5.48 1.79
CA LEU A 136 -19.82 4.03 1.63
C LEU A 136 -21.31 3.68 1.58
N ILE A 137 -21.73 2.99 0.52
CA ILE A 137 -23.13 2.53 0.34
C ILE A 137 -23.25 1.02 0.18
N GLN A 138 -22.14 0.33 -0.04
CA GLN A 138 -22.08 -1.13 -0.14
C GLN A 138 -20.68 -1.56 0.25
N ASP A 139 -20.59 -2.64 1.01
CA ASP A 139 -19.32 -3.23 1.40
C ASP A 139 -19.51 -4.75 1.47
N ASP A 140 -19.27 -5.40 0.34
CA ASP A 140 -19.45 -6.83 0.18
C ASP A 140 -18.12 -7.56 0.22
N TYR A 141 -18.18 -8.76 0.77
CA TYR A 141 -17.03 -9.63 0.91
C TYR A 141 -17.38 -11.03 0.43
N LEU A 142 -16.74 -11.47 -0.65
CA LEU A 142 -16.91 -12.81 -1.20
C LEU A 142 -15.85 -13.72 -0.61
N LEU A 143 -16.29 -14.64 0.26
CA LEU A 143 -15.44 -15.61 0.94
C LEU A 143 -15.26 -16.85 0.09
N TYR A 144 -14.00 -17.22 -0.13
CA TYR A 144 -13.60 -18.46 -0.77
C TYR A 144 -12.98 -19.41 0.26
N PRO A 145 -13.23 -20.72 0.15
CA PRO A 145 -12.56 -21.70 0.98
C PRO A 145 -11.06 -21.73 0.64
N LYS A 146 -10.23 -22.10 1.62
CA LYS A 146 -8.78 -22.25 1.42
C LYS A 146 -8.40 -23.44 0.51
N ALA A 147 -9.31 -24.38 0.32
CA ALA A 147 -9.06 -25.59 -0.47
C ALA A 147 -9.17 -25.29 -1.97
N GLU A 148 -8.80 -26.27 -2.80
CA GLU A 148 -9.03 -26.21 -4.24
C GLU A 148 -10.52 -25.92 -4.51
N ILE A 149 -10.77 -24.86 -5.29
CA ILE A 149 -12.10 -24.31 -5.54
C ILE A 149 -12.62 -24.95 -6.83
N PRO A 150 -13.70 -25.74 -6.79
CA PRO A 150 -14.36 -26.25 -8.00
C PRO A 150 -14.81 -25.10 -8.92
N ASP A 151 -14.84 -25.35 -10.24
CA ASP A 151 -15.22 -24.34 -11.24
C ASP A 151 -16.65 -23.79 -11.04
N ASP A 152 -17.53 -24.56 -10.39
CA ASP A 152 -18.93 -24.20 -10.10
C ASP A 152 -19.15 -23.65 -8.68
N PHE A 153 -18.08 -23.42 -7.93
CA PHE A 153 -18.19 -22.93 -6.56
C PHE A 153 -18.73 -21.50 -6.52
N VAL A 154 -19.85 -21.33 -5.80
CA VAL A 154 -20.43 -20.02 -5.53
C VAL A 154 -19.87 -19.49 -4.20
N PRO A 155 -19.10 -18.39 -4.18
CA PRO A 155 -18.56 -17.84 -2.94
C PRO A 155 -19.65 -17.36 -2.01
N LYS A 156 -19.39 -17.47 -0.70
CA LYS A 156 -20.30 -16.92 0.30
C LYS A 156 -20.15 -15.40 0.33
N GLN A 157 -21.23 -14.70 0.00
CA GLN A 157 -21.29 -13.26 0.16
C GLN A 157 -21.60 -12.88 1.62
N VAL A 158 -20.82 -11.96 2.16
CA VAL A 158 -21.02 -11.33 3.45
C VAL A 158 -21.14 -9.83 3.23
N ASN A 159 -22.21 -9.23 3.76
CA ASN A 159 -22.39 -7.79 3.75
C ASN A 159 -21.82 -7.20 5.05
N CYS A 160 -20.78 -6.38 4.92
CA CYS A 160 -20.09 -5.69 6.02
C CYS A 160 -20.57 -4.26 6.23
N LEU A 161 -21.60 -3.81 5.50
CA LEU A 161 -22.13 -2.46 5.60
C LEU A 161 -22.77 -2.24 6.97
N THR A 162 -22.34 -1.18 7.64
CA THR A 162 -22.93 -0.77 8.92
C THR A 162 -24.07 0.23 8.71
N LYS A 163 -24.90 0.43 9.73
CA LYS A 163 -25.90 1.51 9.73
C LYS A 163 -25.27 2.91 9.87
N GLN A 164 -24.00 2.98 10.26
CA GLN A 164 -23.29 4.25 10.41
C GLN A 164 -22.88 4.75 9.03
N LYS A 165 -22.99 6.07 8.85
CA LYS A 165 -22.50 6.72 7.65
C LYS A 165 -20.98 6.76 7.70
N ILE A 166 -20.31 6.05 6.79
CA ILE A 166 -18.86 6.01 6.69
C ILE A 166 -18.41 6.82 5.48
N LYS A 167 -17.59 7.84 5.69
CA LYS A 167 -17.01 8.63 4.60
C LYS A 167 -15.77 7.97 4.02
N PHE A 168 -15.40 8.37 2.82
CA PHE A 168 -14.22 7.85 2.14
C PHE A 168 -12.95 7.97 2.99
N CYS A 169 -12.62 9.12 3.59
CA CYS A 169 -11.38 9.26 4.37
C CYS A 169 -11.37 8.45 5.69
N GLU A 170 -12.56 8.06 6.17
CA GLU A 170 -12.77 7.32 7.43
C GLU A 170 -12.80 5.79 7.22
N TYR A 171 -12.92 5.32 5.98
CA TYR A 171 -13.10 3.91 5.69
C TYR A 171 -11.84 3.08 5.94
N TYR A 172 -11.95 2.03 6.76
CA TYR A 172 -10.79 1.22 7.19
C TYR A 172 -10.57 -0.05 6.37
N GLY A 173 -11.44 -0.36 5.39
CA GLY A 173 -11.25 -1.53 4.50
C GLY A 173 -11.37 -2.90 5.17
N ARG A 174 -11.67 -2.94 6.47
CA ARG A 174 -11.67 -4.14 7.29
C ARG A 174 -12.92 -4.20 8.15
N TRP A 175 -13.40 -5.42 8.36
CA TRP A 175 -14.43 -5.74 9.34
C TRP A 175 -13.71 -6.50 10.46
N GLY A 176 -13.94 -6.14 11.72
CA GLY A 176 -13.28 -6.75 12.88
C GLY A 176 -13.97 -7.97 13.42
#